data_AF-A0A3Q2YAE5-F1
#
_entry.id   AF-A0A3Q2YAE5-F1
#
_cell.length_a   1.000
_cell.length_b   1.000
_cell.length_c   1.000
_cell.angle_alpha   90.00
_cell.angle_beta   90.00
_cell.angle_gamma   90.00
#
_symmetry.space_group_name_H-M   'P 1'
#
loop_
_entity.id
_entity.type
_entity.pdbx_description
1 polymer ?
#
loop_
_entity_poly.entity_id
_entity_poly.type
_entity_poly.pdbx_seq_one_letter_code
_entity_poly.pdbx_strand_id
1 'polypeptide(L)'
;MYIYIFKKTALIYKSTSLHASSTLTDEASPASLTDLCLTFVSQNLECICVKRADGSLCFRESVLFPQELADQLLAKMATEGLLNDSTVGVFRNCEYLRLRRACIRTARISAEAFQRALCPHRLSELDAARVNADLTIPDILHGLATNKYCQESLQRLVLTGLTMSSLEEPSRHGFSALQGLRSLSLANVDFYDSGLADVCALPRLESLDLSNTSVTNLNPLLGLKERLRSLTLHQLKRLEMSSAQLLAVIGQLDVLQVSGRGAPTPKARQFILCAPLSAASGYQR
;
A
#
# COMPACT_ATOMS: atom_id res chain seq x y z
N MET A 1 18.28 -4.19 27.12
CA MET A 1 16.81 -4.32 27.04
C MET A 1 16.33 -5.12 25.82
N TYR A 2 16.92 -4.98 24.62
CA TYR A 2 16.79 -5.97 23.52
C TYR A 2 17.05 -7.39 23.99
N ILE A 3 18.13 -7.54 24.77
CA ILE A 3 18.53 -8.80 25.40
C ILE A 3 17.48 -9.33 26.38
N TYR A 4 16.58 -8.52 26.98
CA TYR A 4 15.68 -9.03 28.02
C TYR A 4 14.40 -9.65 27.45
N ILE A 5 13.82 -9.04 26.40
CA ILE A 5 12.71 -9.64 25.65
C ILE A 5 13.23 -10.84 24.85
N PHE A 6 14.37 -10.72 24.15
CA PHE A 6 15.00 -11.86 23.46
C PHE A 6 15.49 -12.96 24.42
N LYS A 7 16.01 -12.63 25.62
CA LYS A 7 16.39 -13.68 26.60
C LYS A 7 15.17 -14.36 27.19
N LYS A 8 14.08 -13.65 27.48
CA LYS A 8 12.86 -14.30 27.99
C LYS A 8 12.25 -15.23 26.93
N THR A 9 12.17 -14.81 25.67
CA THR A 9 11.68 -15.67 24.58
C THR A 9 12.65 -16.82 24.28
N ALA A 10 13.98 -16.60 24.32
CA ALA A 10 14.98 -17.65 24.14
C ALA A 10 15.06 -18.65 25.31
N LEU A 11 14.83 -18.22 26.56
CA LEU A 11 14.77 -19.10 27.73
C LEU A 11 13.54 -20.01 27.68
N ILE A 12 12.39 -19.49 27.25
CA ILE A 12 11.16 -20.28 27.03
C ILE A 12 11.38 -21.32 25.91
N TYR A 13 12.10 -20.94 24.84
CA TYR A 13 12.40 -21.86 23.74
C TYR A 13 13.39 -22.98 24.12
N LYS A 14 14.39 -22.68 24.97
CA LYS A 14 15.32 -23.71 25.49
C LYS A 14 14.63 -24.75 26.37
N SER A 15 13.58 -24.35 27.09
CA SER A 15 12.77 -25.27 27.91
C SER A 15 11.78 -26.11 27.11
N THR A 16 11.26 -25.62 25.97
CA THR A 16 10.33 -26.40 25.11
C THR A 16 11.04 -27.33 24.13
N SER A 17 12.27 -27.00 23.70
CA SER A 17 13.07 -27.86 22.81
C SER A 17 13.64 -29.13 23.47
N LEU A 18 13.62 -29.24 24.80
CA LEU A 18 14.07 -30.44 25.51
C LEU A 18 13.04 -31.60 25.50
N HIS A 19 11.84 -31.38 24.94
CA HIS A 19 10.76 -32.39 24.95
C HIS A 19 10.30 -32.90 23.57
N ALA A 20 10.91 -32.47 22.46
CA ALA A 20 10.52 -32.91 21.12
C ALA A 20 11.56 -33.85 20.51
N SER A 21 11.53 -35.12 20.93
CA SER A 21 12.18 -36.21 20.21
C SER A 21 11.26 -36.73 19.10
N SER A 22 11.84 -36.84 17.90
CA SER A 22 11.43 -37.67 16.74
C SER A 22 10.08 -37.41 16.06
N THR A 23 10.10 -36.81 14.86
CA THR A 23 9.82 -37.49 13.57
C THR A 23 9.86 -36.49 12.41
N LEU A 24 10.23 -37.00 11.23
CA LEU A 24 10.66 -36.29 10.01
C LEU A 24 9.53 -35.59 9.24
N THR A 25 9.79 -34.37 8.74
CA THR A 25 9.59 -33.92 7.34
C THR A 25 10.25 -32.55 7.15
N ASP A 26 11.11 -32.42 6.14
CA ASP A 26 11.90 -31.23 5.82
C ASP A 26 11.17 -30.39 4.74
N GLU A 27 10.34 -29.42 5.16
CA GLU A 27 9.65 -28.43 4.30
C GLU A 27 9.27 -27.18 5.14
N ALA A 28 10.24 -26.58 5.83
CA ALA A 28 10.21 -25.19 6.30
C ALA A 28 11.52 -24.90 7.02
N SER A 29 12.33 -23.98 6.49
CA SER A 29 13.34 -23.33 7.32
C SER A 29 12.62 -22.77 8.56
N PRO A 30 13.06 -23.07 9.79
CA PRO A 30 12.35 -22.63 10.98
C PRO A 30 12.20 -21.11 10.95
N ALA A 31 11.02 -20.62 11.32
CA ALA A 31 10.74 -19.19 11.38
C ALA A 31 11.85 -18.49 12.16
N SER A 32 12.36 -17.38 11.62
CA SER A 32 13.44 -16.65 12.28
C SER A 32 13.02 -16.26 13.71
N LEU A 33 13.97 -16.18 14.64
CA LEU A 33 13.68 -15.72 16.01
C LEU A 33 12.96 -14.37 16.02
N THR A 34 13.29 -13.49 15.08
CA THR A 34 12.61 -12.20 14.91
C THR A 34 11.14 -12.40 14.57
N ASP A 35 10.83 -13.27 13.60
CA ASP A 35 9.46 -13.55 13.20
C ASP A 35 8.64 -14.15 14.34
N LEU A 36 9.21 -15.11 15.07
CA LEU A 36 8.59 -15.70 16.27
C LEU A 36 8.35 -14.65 17.37
N CYS A 37 9.32 -13.76 17.61
CA CYS A 37 9.16 -12.67 18.58
C CYS A 37 8.06 -11.69 18.15
N LEU A 38 7.99 -11.34 16.87
CA LEU A 38 6.94 -10.47 16.34
C LEU A 38 5.57 -11.14 16.43
N THR A 39 5.45 -12.45 16.16
CA THR A 39 4.21 -13.22 16.38
C THR A 39 3.79 -13.16 17.84
N PHE A 40 4.74 -13.36 18.75
CA PHE A 40 4.45 -13.33 20.17
C PHE A 40 3.94 -11.93 20.59
N VAL A 41 4.61 -10.86 20.13
CA VAL A 41 4.20 -9.48 20.43
C VAL A 41 2.83 -9.17 19.85
N SER A 42 2.56 -9.50 18.58
CA SER A 42 1.28 -9.20 17.91
C SER A 42 0.11 -9.93 18.58
N GLN A 43 0.30 -11.19 18.98
CA GLN A 43 -0.75 -12.00 19.62
C GLN A 43 -0.97 -11.66 21.10
N ASN A 44 0.00 -11.04 21.77
CA ASN A 44 -0.07 -10.74 23.21
C ASN A 44 -0.17 -9.24 23.51
N LEU A 45 -0.61 -8.41 22.54
CA LEU A 45 -0.76 -6.97 22.70
C LEU A 45 -1.61 -6.59 23.92
N GLU A 46 -2.69 -7.32 24.21
CA GLU A 46 -3.54 -7.05 25.37
C GLU A 46 -2.82 -7.20 26.72
N CYS A 47 -1.84 -8.12 26.80
CA CYS A 47 -1.07 -8.36 28.02
C CYS A 47 0.05 -7.33 28.22
N ILE A 48 0.67 -6.87 27.14
CA ILE A 48 1.84 -5.97 27.15
C ILE A 48 1.47 -4.49 26.99
N CYS A 49 0.23 -4.20 26.59
CA CYS A 49 -0.31 -2.85 26.47
C CYS A 49 -1.27 -2.49 27.63
N VAL A 50 -1.55 -1.19 27.73
CA VAL A 50 -2.65 -0.60 28.49
C VAL A 50 -3.60 0.04 27.49
N LYS A 51 -4.90 -0.02 27.78
CA LYS A 51 -5.94 0.66 27.01
C LYS A 51 -6.05 2.12 27.48
N ARG A 52 -5.94 3.07 26.56
CA ARG A 52 -6.17 4.49 26.79
C ARG A 52 -7.67 4.76 26.98
N ALA A 53 -8.02 5.96 27.45
CA ALA A 53 -9.40 6.40 27.65
C ALA A 53 -10.24 6.33 26.36
N ASP A 54 -9.62 6.54 25.19
CA ASP A 54 -10.26 6.44 23.88
C ASP A 54 -10.31 5.00 23.32
N GLY A 55 -9.94 4.01 24.12
CA GLY A 55 -9.94 2.61 23.75
C GLY A 55 -8.73 2.14 22.95
N SER A 56 -7.79 3.01 22.61
CA SER A 56 -6.57 2.66 21.87
C SER A 56 -5.51 2.01 22.78
N LEU A 57 -4.76 1.03 22.27
CA LEU A 57 -3.68 0.37 23.01
C LEU A 57 -2.40 1.21 23.02
N CYS A 58 -1.62 1.07 24.08
CA CYS A 58 -0.33 1.71 24.31
C CYS A 58 0.59 0.75 25.05
N PHE A 59 1.86 0.60 24.68
CA PHE A 59 2.78 -0.22 25.47
C PHE A 59 2.91 0.29 26.92
N ARG A 60 2.99 -0.64 27.89
CA ARG A 60 3.16 -0.34 29.32
C ARG A 60 4.52 0.28 29.62
N GLU A 61 5.55 -0.20 28.95
CA GLU A 61 6.93 0.24 29.12
C GLU A 61 7.41 0.98 27.87
N SER A 62 8.36 1.89 28.04
CA SER A 62 9.04 2.61 26.95
C SER A 62 9.98 1.67 26.18
N VAL A 63 9.41 0.81 25.35
CA VAL A 63 10.19 -0.08 24.49
C VAL A 63 10.58 0.67 23.22
N LEU A 64 11.85 1.09 23.13
CA LEU A 64 12.43 1.61 21.88
C LEU A 64 12.53 0.47 20.86
N PHE A 65 11.61 0.47 19.89
CA PHE A 65 11.63 -0.43 18.76
C PHE A 65 12.50 0.15 17.64
N PRO A 66 13.40 -0.65 17.02
CA PRO A 66 14.04 -0.22 15.79
C PRO A 66 12.97 -0.04 14.72
N GLN A 67 13.22 0.89 13.81
CA GLN A 67 12.30 1.24 12.75
C GLN A 67 11.91 0.03 11.89
N GLU A 68 12.86 -0.85 11.58
CA GLU A 68 12.62 -2.06 10.78
C GLU A 68 11.68 -3.04 11.48
N LEU A 69 11.79 -3.20 12.80
CA LEU A 69 10.88 -4.08 13.54
C LEU A 69 9.51 -3.44 13.74
N ALA A 70 9.43 -2.10 13.82
CA ALA A 70 8.14 -1.39 13.85
C ALA A 70 7.37 -1.58 12.54
N ASP A 71 8.05 -1.39 11.40
CA ASP A 71 7.49 -1.66 10.06
C ASP A 71 7.01 -3.12 9.95
N GLN A 72 7.84 -4.09 10.39
CA GLN A 72 7.50 -5.52 10.36
C GLN A 72 6.35 -5.88 11.31
N LEU A 73 6.31 -5.30 12.51
CA LEU A 73 5.23 -5.53 13.46
C LEU A 73 3.89 -5.07 12.89
N LEU A 74 3.83 -3.87 12.30
CA LEU A 74 2.61 -3.36 11.67
C LEU A 74 2.16 -4.27 10.52
N ALA A 75 3.09 -4.65 9.63
CA ALA A 75 2.80 -5.54 8.51
C ALA A 75 2.32 -6.93 8.96
N LYS A 76 2.90 -7.45 10.05
CA LYS A 76 2.47 -8.71 10.65
C LYS A 76 1.07 -8.62 11.24
N MET A 77 0.79 -7.57 12.01
CA MET A 77 -0.54 -7.31 12.56
C MET A 77 -1.59 -7.15 11.44
N ALA A 78 -1.23 -6.56 10.30
CA ALA A 78 -2.10 -6.50 9.13
C ALA A 78 -2.39 -7.89 8.55
N THR A 79 -1.34 -8.70 8.36
CA THR A 79 -1.43 -10.04 7.76
C THR A 79 -2.20 -11.02 8.65
N GLU A 80 -2.07 -10.90 9.97
CA GLU A 80 -2.78 -11.71 10.97
C GLU A 80 -4.20 -11.19 11.25
N GLY A 81 -4.65 -10.10 10.59
CA GLY A 81 -5.98 -9.53 10.77
C GLY A 81 -6.20 -8.88 12.14
N LEU A 82 -5.12 -8.49 12.82
CA LEU A 82 -5.15 -7.91 14.16
C LEU A 82 -5.27 -6.38 14.16
N LEU A 83 -5.09 -5.72 13.02
CA LEU A 83 -5.19 -4.26 12.93
C LEU A 83 -6.64 -3.75 12.99
N ASN A 84 -6.94 -3.06 14.09
CA ASN A 84 -8.17 -2.31 14.32
C ASN A 84 -7.85 -0.99 15.07
N ASP A 85 -8.85 -0.15 15.28
CA ASP A 85 -8.72 1.16 15.96
C ASP A 85 -8.02 1.06 17.33
N SER A 86 -8.22 -0.04 18.03
CA SER A 86 -7.57 -0.27 19.32
C SER A 86 -6.09 -0.60 19.13
N THR A 87 -5.77 -1.62 18.34
CA THR A 87 -4.40 -2.15 18.19
C THR A 87 -3.47 -1.23 17.41
N VAL A 88 -3.96 -0.50 16.40
CA VAL A 88 -3.18 0.50 15.66
C VAL A 88 -2.73 1.66 16.58
N GLY A 89 -3.45 1.86 17.69
CA GLY A 89 -3.12 2.82 18.75
C GLY A 89 -1.70 2.71 19.31
N VAL A 90 -1.09 1.53 19.23
CA VAL A 90 0.28 1.27 19.70
C VAL A 90 1.28 2.12 18.93
N PHE A 91 1.01 2.41 17.64
CA PHE A 91 1.88 3.19 16.77
C PHE A 91 1.74 4.71 16.92
N ARG A 92 0.86 5.21 17.81
CA ARG A 92 0.70 6.67 18.01
C ARG A 92 1.94 7.34 18.59
N ASN A 93 2.79 6.59 19.32
CA ASN A 93 3.98 7.15 19.95
C ASN A 93 5.22 7.02 19.05
N CYS A 94 5.48 8.07 18.27
CA CYS A 94 6.62 8.18 17.36
C CYS A 94 7.99 8.31 18.06
N GLU A 95 8.05 8.43 19.38
CA GLU A 95 9.31 8.40 20.12
C GLU A 95 9.86 6.98 20.23
N TYR A 96 8.97 5.99 20.36
CA TYR A 96 9.33 4.60 20.63
C TYR A 96 9.12 3.66 19.44
N LEU A 97 8.13 3.97 18.59
CA LEU A 97 7.83 3.23 17.37
C LEU A 97 7.84 4.20 16.21
N ARG A 98 8.84 4.13 15.35
CA ARG A 98 8.90 4.95 14.14
C ARG A 98 8.63 4.07 12.94
N LEU A 99 7.67 4.47 12.13
CA LEU A 99 7.37 3.83 10.87
C LEU A 99 8.02 4.62 9.74
N ARG A 100 8.59 3.88 8.80
CA ARG A 100 9.03 4.39 7.50
C ARG A 100 8.27 3.72 6.36
N ARG A 101 7.84 2.48 6.57
CA ARG A 101 6.97 1.74 5.65
C ARG A 101 5.78 1.21 6.43
N ALA A 102 4.59 1.66 6.05
CA ALA A 102 3.36 1.21 6.67
C ALA A 102 2.63 0.25 5.73
N CYS A 103 2.38 -0.98 6.19
CA CYS A 103 1.48 -1.90 5.51
C CYS A 103 0.28 -2.14 6.43
N ILE A 104 -0.89 -1.69 6.00
CA ILE A 104 -2.17 -1.82 6.71
C ILE A 104 -3.19 -2.59 5.87
N ARG A 105 -2.71 -3.45 4.98
CA ARG A 105 -3.55 -4.24 4.09
C ARG A 105 -4.65 -4.95 4.86
N THR A 106 -5.89 -4.90 4.37
CA THR A 106 -7.06 -5.55 5.00
C THR A 106 -7.34 -5.14 6.45
N ALA A 107 -6.74 -4.05 6.94
CA ALA A 107 -7.00 -3.53 8.28
C ALA A 107 -8.45 -3.03 8.41
N ARG A 108 -8.97 -3.06 9.62
CA ARG A 108 -10.29 -2.52 9.98
C ARG A 108 -10.12 -1.28 10.84
N ILE A 109 -9.66 -0.19 10.23
CA ILE A 109 -9.35 1.04 10.94
C ILE A 109 -10.21 2.20 10.44
N SER A 110 -10.59 3.11 11.33
CA SER A 110 -11.27 4.36 10.99
C SER A 110 -10.30 5.42 10.46
N ALA A 111 -10.83 6.42 9.75
CA ALA A 111 -10.09 7.62 9.35
C ALA A 111 -9.38 8.30 10.53
N GLU A 112 -10.06 8.40 11.68
CA GLU A 112 -9.50 9.00 12.89
C GLU A 112 -8.33 8.18 13.45
N ALA A 113 -8.48 6.85 13.51
CA ALA A 113 -7.42 5.96 13.97
C ALA A 113 -6.19 6.01 13.03
N PHE A 114 -6.41 6.01 11.71
CA PHE A 114 -5.37 6.22 10.70
C PHE A 114 -4.64 7.54 10.92
N GLN A 115 -5.39 8.64 11.05
CA GLN A 115 -4.83 9.98 11.23
C GLN A 115 -3.98 10.10 12.50
N ARG A 116 -4.44 9.55 13.61
CA ARG A 116 -3.72 9.63 14.89
C ARG A 116 -2.50 8.71 14.95
N ALA A 117 -2.58 7.53 14.32
CA ALA A 117 -1.57 6.48 14.47
C ALA A 117 -0.50 6.47 13.39
N LEU A 118 -0.82 6.84 12.14
CA LEU A 118 0.07 6.66 10.99
C LEU A 118 0.53 7.98 10.38
N CYS A 119 -0.32 9.01 10.35
CA CYS A 119 0.04 10.30 9.77
C CYS A 119 1.17 11.06 10.50
N PRO A 120 1.42 10.90 11.83
CA PRO A 120 2.56 11.54 12.47
C PRO A 120 3.92 10.97 12.06
N HIS A 121 3.96 9.80 11.42
CA HIS A 121 5.20 9.13 11.03
C HIS A 121 5.85 9.71 9.78
N ARG A 122 7.14 9.45 9.62
CA ARG A 122 7.93 9.87 8.46
C ARG A 122 7.89 8.81 7.37
N LEU A 123 6.69 8.58 6.81
CA LEU A 123 6.45 7.50 5.86
C LEU A 123 7.11 7.78 4.50
N SER A 124 7.76 6.74 3.97
CA SER A 124 8.25 6.67 2.59
C SER A 124 7.41 5.72 1.74
N GLU A 125 6.73 4.75 2.35
CA GLU A 125 5.81 3.85 1.67
C GLU A 125 4.56 3.62 2.54
N LEU A 126 3.39 3.61 1.89
CA LEU A 126 2.12 3.19 2.49
C LEU A 126 1.43 2.21 1.55
N ASP A 127 1.14 1.01 2.06
CA ASP A 127 0.23 0.04 1.43
C ASP A 127 -1.05 -0.07 2.25
N ALA A 128 -2.12 0.50 1.72
CA ALA A 128 -3.46 0.48 2.30
C ALA A 128 -4.42 -0.42 1.52
N ALA A 129 -3.92 -1.35 0.70
CA ALA A 129 -4.76 -2.17 -0.16
C ALA A 129 -5.87 -2.90 0.63
N ARG A 130 -7.11 -2.78 0.12
CA ARG A 130 -8.30 -3.46 0.66
C ARG A 130 -8.57 -3.21 2.14
N VAL A 131 -8.19 -2.06 2.68
CA VAL A 131 -8.68 -1.60 3.99
C VAL A 131 -10.21 -1.51 3.94
N ASN A 132 -10.87 -1.63 5.10
CA ASN A 132 -12.32 -1.50 5.23
C ASN A 132 -12.89 -0.21 4.61
N ALA A 133 -14.19 -0.22 4.32
CA ALA A 133 -14.88 0.90 3.68
C ALA A 133 -14.92 2.18 4.53
N ASP A 134 -14.66 2.09 5.85
CA ASP A 134 -14.65 3.22 6.78
C ASP A 134 -13.41 4.12 6.62
N LEU A 135 -12.37 3.65 5.93
CA LEU A 135 -11.21 4.46 5.55
C LEU A 135 -11.18 4.62 4.04
N THR A 136 -11.54 5.82 3.58
CA THR A 136 -11.61 6.12 2.14
C THR A 136 -10.30 6.71 1.62
N ILE A 137 -10.14 6.75 0.29
CA ILE A 137 -8.97 7.38 -0.33
C ILE A 137 -8.81 8.85 0.09
N PRO A 138 -9.87 9.70 0.08
CA PRO A 138 -9.78 11.07 0.58
C PRO A 138 -9.31 11.17 2.03
N ASP A 139 -9.73 10.26 2.92
CA ASP A 139 -9.29 10.27 4.32
C ASP A 139 -7.78 10.00 4.44
N ILE A 140 -7.27 9.05 3.64
CA ILE A 140 -5.84 8.74 3.59
C ILE A 140 -5.06 9.93 3.04
N LEU A 141 -5.52 10.52 1.94
CA LEU A 141 -4.85 11.66 1.30
C LEU A 141 -4.86 12.88 2.22
N HIS A 142 -6.00 13.19 2.85
CA HIS A 142 -6.11 14.26 3.84
C HIS A 142 -5.16 14.02 5.01
N GLY A 143 -5.18 12.82 5.58
CA GLY A 143 -4.30 12.43 6.68
C GLY A 143 -2.81 12.60 6.33
N LEU A 144 -2.37 12.07 5.20
CA LEU A 144 -0.98 12.19 4.74
C LEU A 144 -0.60 13.64 4.43
N ALA A 145 -1.53 14.43 3.89
CA ALA A 145 -1.31 15.85 3.62
C ALA A 145 -1.17 16.68 4.90
N THR A 146 -1.59 16.21 6.07
CA THR A 146 -1.30 16.93 7.34
C THR A 146 0.18 16.91 7.73
N ASN A 147 0.97 15.98 7.18
CA ASN A 147 2.39 15.82 7.50
C ASN A 147 3.28 16.27 6.35
N LYS A 148 4.03 17.36 6.56
CA LYS A 148 4.97 17.92 5.57
C LYS A 148 6.03 16.92 5.11
N TYR A 149 6.49 16.02 5.98
CA TYR A 149 7.43 14.97 5.58
C TYR A 149 6.80 14.02 4.55
N CYS A 150 5.57 13.57 4.78
CA CYS A 150 4.85 12.70 3.85
C CYS A 150 4.63 13.39 2.50
N GLN A 151 4.28 14.69 2.50
CA GLN A 151 4.14 15.46 1.26
C GLN A 151 5.42 15.42 0.41
N GLU A 152 6.60 15.56 1.02
CA GLU A 152 7.87 15.70 0.30
C GLU A 152 8.59 14.36 0.05
N SER A 153 8.35 13.35 0.89
CA SER A 153 9.17 12.13 0.98
C SER A 153 8.42 10.82 0.79
N LEU A 154 7.08 10.79 0.78
CA LEU A 154 6.33 9.58 0.48
C LEU A 154 6.56 9.19 -0.98
N GLN A 155 7.16 8.03 -1.24
CA GLN A 155 7.56 7.58 -2.57
C GLN A 155 6.58 6.58 -3.17
N ARG A 156 5.96 5.73 -2.33
CA ARG A 156 5.03 4.68 -2.77
C ARG A 156 3.72 4.76 -2.00
N LEU A 157 2.62 4.77 -2.74
CA LEU A 157 1.26 4.74 -2.21
C LEU A 157 0.45 3.68 -2.97
N VAL A 158 -0.06 2.69 -2.24
CA VAL A 158 -0.91 1.62 -2.78
C VAL A 158 -2.30 1.74 -2.18
N LEU A 159 -3.29 2.03 -3.02
CA LEU A 159 -4.69 2.26 -2.66
C LEU A 159 -5.61 1.26 -3.37
N THR A 160 -5.11 0.06 -3.65
CA THR A 160 -5.85 -0.95 -4.40
C THR A 160 -7.12 -1.39 -3.68
N GLY A 161 -8.28 -1.31 -4.34
CA GLY A 161 -9.55 -1.82 -3.83
C GLY A 161 -10.12 -1.04 -2.63
N LEU A 162 -9.78 0.25 -2.49
CA LEU A 162 -10.47 1.15 -1.56
C LEU A 162 -11.65 1.85 -2.24
N THR A 163 -12.51 2.43 -1.42
CA THR A 163 -13.64 3.27 -1.83
C THR A 163 -13.19 4.73 -2.03
N MET A 164 -13.77 5.36 -3.05
CA MET A 164 -13.80 6.82 -3.18
C MET A 164 -15.07 7.33 -2.49
N SER A 165 -14.94 8.25 -1.52
CA SER A 165 -16.09 8.90 -0.89
C SER A 165 -16.62 10.00 -1.81
N SER A 166 -17.76 9.74 -2.45
CA SER A 166 -18.58 10.65 -3.27
C SER A 166 -18.10 10.99 -4.68
N LEU A 167 -19.07 11.00 -5.61
CA LEU A 167 -18.97 11.31 -7.03
C LEU A 167 -19.12 12.82 -7.34
N GLU A 168 -19.29 13.67 -6.32
CA GLU A 168 -19.86 15.01 -6.51
C GLU A 168 -18.91 16.19 -6.32
N GLU A 169 -17.66 15.98 -5.90
CA GLU A 169 -16.69 17.09 -5.73
C GLU A 169 -15.48 16.88 -6.65
N PRO A 170 -15.43 17.51 -7.84
CA PRO A 170 -14.26 17.54 -8.72
C PRO A 170 -13.08 18.35 -8.15
N SER A 171 -13.21 18.90 -6.94
CA SER A 171 -12.20 19.71 -6.27
C SER A 171 -11.12 18.84 -5.59
N ARG A 172 -10.14 18.37 -6.39
CA ARG A 172 -8.80 17.98 -5.91
C ARG A 172 -8.83 16.86 -4.86
N HIS A 173 -8.84 15.61 -5.31
CA HIS A 173 -8.71 14.44 -4.42
C HIS A 173 -7.46 14.49 -3.52
N GLY A 174 -6.50 15.39 -3.80
CA GLY A 174 -5.41 15.73 -2.90
C GLY A 174 -4.14 14.96 -3.21
N PHE A 175 -4.09 14.26 -4.34
CA PHE A 175 -2.89 13.57 -4.80
C PHE A 175 -1.77 14.58 -5.02
N SER A 176 -2.09 15.76 -5.58
CA SER A 176 -1.11 16.84 -5.77
C SER A 176 -0.48 17.35 -4.47
N ALA A 177 -0.95 17.02 -3.27
CA ALA A 177 -0.23 17.33 -2.04
C ALA A 177 1.03 16.47 -1.84
N LEU A 178 1.09 15.28 -2.46
CA LEU A 178 2.15 14.28 -2.27
C LEU A 178 3.28 14.45 -3.30
N GLN A 179 3.94 15.61 -3.25
CA GLN A 179 5.01 16.03 -4.17
C GLN A 179 6.19 15.04 -4.27
N GLY A 180 6.41 14.20 -3.25
CA GLY A 180 7.43 13.15 -3.22
C GLY A 180 7.08 11.88 -3.99
N LEU A 181 5.81 11.71 -4.39
CA LEU A 181 5.27 10.43 -4.85
C LEU A 181 5.85 10.00 -6.19
N ARG A 182 6.36 8.77 -6.23
CA ARG A 182 6.96 8.14 -7.42
C ARG A 182 6.16 6.96 -7.94
N SER A 183 5.47 6.24 -7.06
CA SER A 183 4.68 5.06 -7.39
C SER A 183 3.29 5.18 -6.78
N LEU A 184 2.27 5.13 -7.64
CA LEU A 184 0.87 5.14 -7.23
C LEU A 184 0.13 3.95 -7.85
N SER A 185 -0.61 3.21 -7.02
CA SER A 185 -1.55 2.20 -7.50
C SER A 185 -2.97 2.52 -7.03
N LEU A 186 -3.86 2.68 -8.01
CA LEU A 186 -5.30 2.91 -7.85
C LEU A 186 -6.11 1.73 -8.41
N ALA A 187 -5.51 0.54 -8.47
CA ALA A 187 -6.13 -0.61 -9.08
C ALA A 187 -7.43 -1.01 -8.35
N ASN A 188 -8.47 -1.38 -9.10
CA ASN A 188 -9.79 -1.77 -8.58
C ASN A 188 -10.48 -0.68 -7.73
N VAL A 189 -10.28 0.59 -8.07
CA VAL A 189 -10.94 1.74 -7.44
C VAL A 189 -11.92 2.37 -8.44
N ASP A 190 -13.04 2.89 -7.95
CA ASP A 190 -13.94 3.72 -8.77
C ASP A 190 -13.36 5.13 -8.98
N PHE A 191 -12.28 5.18 -9.76
CA PHE A 191 -11.51 6.37 -10.10
C PHE A 191 -11.84 6.84 -11.53
N TYR A 192 -11.91 8.17 -11.73
CA TYR A 192 -12.43 8.83 -12.94
C TYR A 192 -11.46 9.88 -13.48
N ASP A 193 -11.76 10.41 -14.67
CA ASP A 193 -10.94 11.40 -15.39
C ASP A 193 -10.59 12.65 -14.57
N SER A 194 -11.53 13.13 -13.74
CA SER A 194 -11.31 14.29 -12.86
C SER A 194 -10.12 14.08 -11.93
N GLY A 195 -9.98 12.87 -11.39
CA GLY A 195 -8.85 12.53 -10.53
C GLY A 195 -7.57 12.26 -11.29
N LEU A 196 -7.64 11.80 -12.54
CA LEU A 196 -6.46 11.56 -13.35
C LEU A 196 -5.65 12.85 -13.57
N ALA A 197 -6.34 13.98 -13.78
CA ALA A 197 -5.67 15.28 -13.92
C ALA A 197 -4.86 15.67 -12.67
N ASP A 198 -5.39 15.42 -11.46
CA ASP A 198 -4.69 15.69 -10.18
C ASP A 198 -3.47 14.78 -10.00
N VAL A 199 -3.58 13.50 -10.38
CA VAL A 199 -2.45 12.55 -10.39
C VAL A 199 -1.37 12.98 -11.39
N CYS A 200 -1.76 13.48 -12.56
CA CYS A 200 -0.82 13.92 -13.60
C CYS A 200 -0.08 15.23 -13.24
N ALA A 201 -0.52 15.94 -12.19
CA ALA A 201 0.18 17.11 -11.66
C ALA A 201 1.36 16.74 -10.72
N LEU A 202 1.54 15.46 -10.38
CA LEU A 202 2.62 15.01 -9.51
C LEU A 202 3.99 15.14 -10.19
N PRO A 203 4.94 15.90 -9.62
CA PRO A 203 6.20 16.22 -10.30
C PRO A 203 7.20 15.06 -10.31
N ARG A 204 6.98 14.01 -9.54
CA ARG A 204 7.94 12.90 -9.39
C ARG A 204 7.35 11.54 -9.74
N LEU A 205 6.12 11.49 -10.27
CA LEU A 205 5.44 10.23 -10.54
C LEU A 205 6.13 9.47 -11.69
N GLU A 206 6.63 8.28 -11.40
CA GLU A 206 7.35 7.40 -12.33
C GLU A 206 6.56 6.12 -12.64
N SER A 207 5.69 5.65 -11.73
CA SER A 207 4.90 4.44 -11.90
C SER A 207 3.44 4.68 -11.53
N LEU A 208 2.53 4.33 -12.43
CA LEU A 208 1.09 4.47 -12.24
C LEU A 208 0.34 3.20 -12.65
N ASP A 209 -0.54 2.72 -11.77
CA ASP A 209 -1.45 1.62 -12.06
C ASP A 209 -2.91 2.09 -11.94
N LEU A 210 -3.63 2.04 -13.07
CA LEU A 210 -5.05 2.43 -13.19
C LEU A 210 -5.94 1.22 -13.52
N SER A 211 -5.49 0.01 -13.25
CA SER A 211 -6.23 -1.20 -13.58
C SER A 211 -7.62 -1.23 -12.95
N ASN A 212 -8.65 -1.69 -13.66
CA ASN A 212 -10.03 -1.78 -13.16
C ASN A 212 -10.61 -0.46 -12.65
N THR A 213 -10.18 0.67 -13.22
CA THR A 213 -10.75 2.01 -12.94
C THR A 213 -11.82 2.39 -13.98
N SER A 214 -12.50 3.52 -13.73
CA SER A 214 -13.56 4.09 -14.57
C SER A 214 -13.08 5.29 -15.42
N VAL A 215 -11.77 5.39 -15.65
CA VAL A 215 -11.17 6.41 -16.52
C VAL A 215 -11.61 6.16 -17.97
N THR A 216 -12.14 7.19 -18.61
CA THR A 216 -12.62 7.14 -20.01
C THR A 216 -11.59 7.75 -20.97
N ASN A 217 -10.80 8.73 -20.52
CA ASN A 217 -9.79 9.42 -21.32
C ASN A 217 -8.41 9.49 -20.62
N LEU A 218 -7.37 9.04 -21.33
CA LEU A 218 -5.99 8.97 -20.85
C LEU A 218 -5.10 10.11 -21.35
N ASN A 219 -5.62 11.08 -22.12
CA ASN A 219 -4.88 12.26 -22.55
C ASN A 219 -4.14 13.02 -21.42
N PRO A 220 -4.67 13.13 -20.18
CA PRO A 220 -3.94 13.77 -19.10
C PRO A 220 -2.56 13.16 -18.79
N LEU A 221 -2.34 11.89 -19.12
CA LEU A 221 -1.02 11.22 -18.95
C LEU A 221 0.11 11.92 -19.71
N LEU A 222 -0.20 12.71 -20.75
CA LEU A 222 0.78 13.51 -21.47
C LEU A 222 1.49 14.54 -20.56
N GLY A 223 0.87 14.96 -19.45
CA GLY A 223 1.53 15.77 -18.42
C GLY A 223 2.71 15.06 -17.73
N LEU A 224 2.74 13.73 -17.80
CA LEU A 224 3.79 12.88 -17.24
C LEU A 224 4.78 12.36 -18.28
N LYS A 225 4.71 12.83 -19.54
CA LYS A 225 5.47 12.29 -20.68
C LYS A 225 6.98 12.09 -20.44
N GLU A 226 7.62 13.02 -19.72
CA GLU A 226 9.09 13.02 -19.51
C GLU A 226 9.52 12.20 -18.28
N ARG A 227 8.56 11.68 -17.49
CA ARG A 227 8.83 11.06 -16.18
C ARG A 227 8.18 9.71 -15.96
N LEU A 228 7.06 9.41 -16.62
CA LEU A 228 6.33 8.16 -16.44
C LEU A 228 7.07 6.99 -17.08
N ARG A 229 7.64 6.12 -16.24
CA ARG A 229 8.45 4.96 -16.61
C ARG A 229 7.66 3.66 -16.64
N SER A 230 6.61 3.55 -15.84
CA SER A 230 5.77 2.34 -15.77
C SER A 230 4.30 2.72 -15.74
N LEU A 231 3.50 2.08 -16.60
CA LEU A 231 2.06 2.30 -16.70
C LEU A 231 1.36 0.96 -16.84
N THR A 232 0.40 0.69 -15.96
CA THR A 232 -0.41 -0.53 -15.96
C THR A 232 -1.88 -0.17 -16.18
N LEU A 233 -2.49 -0.75 -17.22
CA LEU A 233 -3.86 -0.46 -17.67
C LEU A 233 -4.66 -1.75 -17.93
N HIS A 234 -4.89 -2.57 -16.91
CA HIS A 234 -5.72 -3.77 -17.08
C HIS A 234 -7.21 -3.44 -16.92
N GLN A 235 -8.05 -3.95 -17.82
CA GLN A 235 -9.51 -3.96 -17.65
C GLN A 235 -10.13 -2.59 -17.26
N LEU A 236 -9.81 -1.52 -18.00
CA LEU A 236 -10.48 -0.22 -17.79
C LEU A 236 -11.99 -0.37 -18.07
N LYS A 237 -12.83 -0.08 -17.09
CA LYS A 237 -14.28 -0.38 -17.12
C LYS A 237 -15.05 0.46 -18.14
N ARG A 238 -14.58 1.68 -18.42
CA ARG A 238 -15.30 2.71 -19.17
C ARG A 238 -14.43 3.40 -20.24
N LEU A 239 -13.37 2.76 -20.71
CA LEU A 239 -12.49 3.38 -21.71
C LEU A 239 -13.27 3.68 -23.01
N GLU A 240 -13.37 4.96 -23.36
CA GLU A 240 -14.03 5.43 -24.59
C GLU A 240 -13.04 5.65 -25.74
N MET A 241 -11.74 5.67 -25.45
CA MET A 241 -10.70 5.88 -26.45
C MET A 241 -10.59 4.69 -27.42
N SER A 242 -10.50 5.00 -28.71
CA SER A 242 -10.10 4.03 -29.73
C SER A 242 -8.66 3.55 -29.52
N SER A 243 -8.32 2.38 -30.06
CA SER A 243 -6.96 1.85 -29.99
C SER A 243 -5.93 2.81 -30.61
N ALA A 244 -6.29 3.55 -31.67
CA ALA A 244 -5.42 4.54 -32.29
C ALA A 244 -5.12 5.73 -31.36
N GLN A 245 -6.14 6.26 -30.67
CA GLN A 245 -5.97 7.35 -29.70
C GLN A 245 -5.13 6.90 -28.50
N LEU A 246 -5.39 5.68 -28.00
CA LEU A 246 -4.61 5.10 -26.91
C LEU A 246 -3.12 4.97 -27.29
N LEU A 247 -2.84 4.41 -28.47
CA LEU A 247 -1.47 4.28 -28.96
C LEU A 247 -0.80 5.63 -29.21
N ALA A 248 -1.55 6.65 -29.61
CA ALA A 248 -1.03 8.01 -29.77
C ALA A 248 -0.62 8.63 -28.44
N VAL A 249 -1.37 8.39 -27.36
CA VAL A 249 -1.00 8.85 -26.01
C VAL A 249 0.24 8.10 -25.52
N ILE A 250 0.20 6.76 -25.56
CA ILE A 250 1.32 5.96 -25.02
C ILE A 250 2.60 6.18 -25.85
N GLY A 251 2.47 6.41 -27.16
CA GLY A 251 3.59 6.71 -28.05
C GLY A 251 4.27 8.05 -27.78
N GLN A 252 3.65 8.95 -27.00
CA GLN A 252 4.22 10.23 -26.57
C GLN A 252 4.86 10.17 -25.18
N LEU A 253 4.82 9.02 -24.49
CA LEU A 253 5.46 8.86 -23.18
C LEU A 253 6.94 8.47 -23.38
N ASP A 254 7.82 9.47 -23.37
CA ASP A 254 9.22 9.38 -23.81
C ASP A 254 10.04 8.32 -23.05
N VAL A 255 9.75 8.12 -21.77
CA VAL A 255 10.55 7.27 -20.86
C VAL A 255 9.83 6.00 -20.44
N LEU A 256 8.69 5.67 -21.06
CA LEU A 256 7.90 4.51 -20.68
C LEU A 256 8.62 3.21 -21.03
N GLN A 257 8.92 2.42 -20.01
CA GLN A 257 9.50 1.09 -20.15
C GLN A 257 8.38 0.06 -20.31
N VAL A 258 8.34 -0.56 -21.48
CA VAL A 258 7.45 -1.69 -21.74
C VAL A 258 8.12 -2.96 -21.21
N SER A 259 7.93 -3.25 -19.92
CA SER A 259 8.47 -4.47 -19.30
C SER A 259 7.56 -5.66 -19.57
N GLY A 260 7.86 -6.41 -20.64
CA GLY A 260 7.27 -7.73 -20.87
C GLY A 260 7.92 -8.76 -19.96
N ARG A 261 7.16 -9.41 -19.08
CA ARG A 261 7.59 -10.70 -18.51
C ARG A 261 7.40 -11.77 -19.60
N GLY A 262 8.47 -12.02 -20.36
CA GLY A 262 8.61 -13.14 -21.30
C GLY A 262 9.16 -12.71 -22.67
N ALA A 263 10.48 -12.76 -22.86
CA ALA A 263 11.15 -12.58 -24.16
C ALA A 263 11.25 -13.94 -24.92
N PRO A 264 11.55 -14.01 -26.25
CA PRO A 264 12.11 -12.97 -27.12
C PRO A 264 11.49 -12.83 -28.54
N THR A 265 11.52 -11.64 -29.13
CA THR A 265 12.01 -11.38 -30.51
C THR A 265 11.99 -9.88 -30.85
N PRO A 266 12.91 -9.39 -31.71
CA PRO A 266 13.06 -7.97 -32.00
C PRO A 266 12.15 -7.59 -33.17
N LYS A 267 10.88 -7.28 -32.90
CA LYS A 267 9.94 -6.49 -33.73
C LYS A 267 8.50 -6.63 -33.20
N ALA A 268 8.24 -6.21 -31.96
CA ALA A 268 6.89 -5.89 -31.54
C ALA A 268 6.95 -4.99 -30.30
N ARG A 269 6.38 -3.79 -30.42
CA ARG A 269 6.05 -2.95 -29.27
C ARG A 269 4.95 -3.67 -28.49
N GLN A 270 5.33 -4.50 -27.53
CA GLN A 270 4.40 -5.36 -26.81
C GLN A 270 3.83 -4.62 -25.59
N PHE A 271 2.85 -3.74 -25.83
CA PHE A 271 2.02 -3.18 -24.77
C PHE A 271 1.39 -4.31 -23.96
N ILE A 272 1.47 -4.29 -22.63
CA ILE A 272 0.59 -5.13 -21.81
C ILE A 272 -0.81 -4.48 -21.83
N LEU A 273 -1.52 -4.68 -22.94
CA LEU A 273 -2.97 -4.64 -23.01
C LEU A 273 -3.48 -6.02 -22.60
N CYS A 274 -4.06 -6.16 -21.41
CA CYS A 274 -5.07 -7.21 -21.20
C CYS A 274 -6.43 -6.52 -21.14
N ALA A 275 -7.04 -6.34 -22.31
CA ALA A 275 -8.48 -6.21 -22.45
C ALA A 275 -9.04 -7.58 -22.85
N PRO A 276 -10.15 -8.07 -22.26
CA PRO A 276 -10.92 -9.12 -22.90
C PRO A 276 -11.60 -8.50 -24.13
N LEU A 277 -11.08 -8.78 -25.33
CA LEU A 277 -11.82 -8.57 -26.57
C LEU A 277 -12.91 -9.65 -26.66
N SER A 278 -13.99 -9.48 -25.90
CA SER A 278 -15.33 -9.93 -26.33
C SER A 278 -16.00 -8.71 -26.95
N ALA A 279 -16.38 -8.63 -28.22
CA ALA A 279 -16.73 -9.66 -29.17
C ALA A 279 -16.37 -9.18 -30.59
N ALA A 280 -15.77 -10.08 -31.37
CA ALA A 280 -15.81 -10.02 -32.83
C ALA A 280 -15.96 -11.46 -33.35
N SER A 281 -17.20 -11.94 -33.35
CA SER A 281 -17.68 -13.04 -34.19
C SER A 281 -19.13 -12.71 -34.52
N GLY A 282 -19.63 -12.67 -35.75
CA GLY A 282 -19.07 -13.08 -37.03
C GLY A 282 -19.69 -12.23 -38.15
N TYR A 283 -18.96 -12.06 -39.24
CA TYR A 283 -19.07 -12.85 -40.48
C TYR A 283 -20.12 -12.31 -41.45
N GLN A 284 -19.58 -11.92 -42.61
CA GLN A 284 -20.26 -11.53 -43.83
C GLN A 284 -21.33 -12.53 -44.27
N ARG A 285 -22.44 -12.01 -44.81
CA ARG A 285 -22.77 -12.10 -46.23
C ARG A 285 -23.59 -10.89 -46.65
#